data_AF-A0A2T1EK71-F1
#
_entry.id   AF-A0A2T1EK71-F1
#
_cell.length_a   1.000
_cell.length_b   1.000
_cell.length_c   1.000
_cell.angle_alpha   90.00
_cell.angle_beta   90.00
_cell.angle_gamma   90.00
#
_symmetry.space_group_name_H-M   'P 1'
#
loop_
_entity.id
_entity.type
_entity.pdbx_description
1 polymer ?
#
loop_
_entity_poly.entity_id
_entity_poly.type
_entity_poly.pdbx_seq_one_letter_code
_entity_poly.pdbx_strand_id
1 'polypeptide(L)' 'MLMQPIRKQLGNKRNILLPPDSQLNLIPFAALIDEKNQYLLENYEITYLSSGRGLIRLQADLPSKENPVIVANPLAD' A
#
# COMPACT_ATOMS: atom_id res chain seq x y z
N MET A 1 18.59 1.12 4.45
CA MET A 1 17.42 0.34 4.96
C MET A 1 16.66 -0.35 3.81
N LEU A 2 15.72 -1.29 4.08
CA LEU A 2 15.07 -2.17 3.08
C LEU A 2 14.53 -1.44 1.83
N MET A 3 13.91 -0.28 2.02
CA MET A 3 13.34 0.53 0.93
C MET A 3 14.32 1.51 0.27
N GLN A 4 15.54 1.63 0.80
CA GLN A 4 16.52 2.63 0.37
C GLN A 4 16.86 2.59 -1.12
N PRO A 5 17.09 1.42 -1.77
CA PRO A 5 17.50 1.39 -3.17
C PRO A 5 16.43 1.96 -4.10
N ILE A 6 15.16 1.63 -3.82
CA ILE A 6 14.01 2.03 -4.62
C ILE A 6 13.62 3.47 -4.31
N ARG A 7 13.68 3.91 -3.04
CA ARG A 7 13.33 5.28 -2.66
C ARG A 7 14.17 6.36 -3.35
N LYS A 8 15.44 6.06 -3.65
CA LYS A 8 16.30 6.96 -4.45
C LYS A 8 15.78 7.16 -5.88
N GLN A 9 14.96 6.24 -6.39
CA GLN A 9 14.41 6.27 -7.75
C GLN A 9 12.98 6.83 -7.82
N LEU A 10 12.31 7.03 -6.68
CA LEU A 10 10.91 7.49 -6.64
C LEU A 10 10.72 8.96 -7.02
N GLY A 11 11.77 9.78 -6.97
CA GLY A 11 11.69 11.22 -7.20
C GLY A 11 10.63 11.87 -6.30
N ASN A 12 9.65 12.55 -6.90
CA ASN A 12 8.57 13.25 -6.19
C ASN A 12 7.30 12.41 -5.99
N LYS A 13 7.33 11.11 -6.30
CA LYS A 13 6.15 10.23 -6.16
C LYS A 13 5.94 9.91 -4.68
N ARG A 14 4.72 10.18 -4.20
CA ARG A 14 4.29 9.85 -2.83
C ARG A 14 3.44 8.58 -2.77
N ASN A 15 2.70 8.28 -3.83
CA ASN A 15 1.83 7.11 -3.89
C ASN A 15 2.61 5.94 -4.47
N ILE A 16 2.78 4.88 -3.69
CA ILE A 16 3.53 3.68 -4.05
C ILE A 16 2.57 2.51 -4.12
N LEU A 17 2.46 1.92 -5.31
CA LEU A 17 1.79 0.63 -5.51
C LEU A 17 2.84 -0.47 -5.37
N LEU A 18 2.76 -1.25 -4.30
CA LEU A 18 3.77 -2.25 -3.95
C LEU A 18 3.17 -3.65 -4.04
N PRO A 19 3.60 -4.48 -5.00
CA PRO A 19 3.33 -5.91 -4.99
C PRO A 19 4.49 -6.70 -4.38
N PRO A 20 4.52 -6.92 -3.05
CA PRO A 20 5.59 -7.68 -2.42
C PRO A 20 5.42 -9.18 -2.66
N ASP A 21 6.53 -9.89 -2.84
CA ASP A 21 6.54 -11.33 -3.05
C ASP A 21 6.58 -12.09 -1.70
N SER A 22 5.82 -13.17 -1.60
CA SER A 22 5.86 -14.14 -0.51
C SER A 22 5.93 -13.48 0.89
N GLN A 23 6.98 -13.78 1.67
CA GLN A 23 7.19 -13.30 3.03
C GLN A 23 7.26 -11.77 3.15
N LEU A 24 7.56 -11.04 2.07
CA LEU A 24 7.55 -9.58 2.09
C LEU A 24 6.14 -9.02 2.31
N ASN A 25 5.07 -9.80 2.07
CA ASN A 25 3.69 -9.40 2.42
C ASN A 25 3.49 -9.20 3.93
N LEU A 26 4.36 -9.76 4.77
CA LEU A 26 4.27 -9.61 6.23
C LEU A 26 4.96 -8.35 6.74
N ILE A 27 5.72 -7.66 5.89
CA ILE A 27 6.47 -6.46 6.29
C ILE A 27 5.54 -5.25 6.24
N PRO A 28 5.39 -4.49 7.34
CA PRO A 28 4.66 -3.24 7.33
C PRO A 28 5.55 -2.14 6.73
N PHE A 29 5.69 -2.11 5.40
CA PHE A 29 6.56 -1.15 4.69
C PHE A 29 6.32 0.31 5.09
N ALA A 30 5.06 0.70 5.32
CA ALA A 30 4.71 2.05 5.77
C ALA A 30 5.29 2.41 7.15
N ALA A 31 5.48 1.40 8.01
CA ALA A 31 6.06 1.57 9.35
C ALA A 31 7.59 1.43 9.37
N LEU A 32 8.24 1.20 8.23
CA LEU A 32 9.70 1.20 8.17
C LEU A 32 10.21 2.61 8.44
N ILE A 33 11.34 2.69 9.12
CA ILE A 33 12.06 3.94 9.35
C ILE A 33 13.04 4.13 8.19
N ASP A 34 13.32 5.38 7.84
CA ASP A 34 14.32 5.72 6.86
C ASP A 34 15.65 6.23 7.43
N GLU A 35 16.59 6.52 6.54
CA GLU A 35 17.94 6.98 6.90
C GLU A 35 17.95 8.33 7.65
N LYS A 36 16.81 9.05 7.68
CA LYS A 36 16.61 10.30 8.43
C LYS A 36 15.86 10.08 9.74
N ASN A 37 15.64 8.82 10.12
CA ASN A 37 14.90 8.43 11.32
C ASN A 37 13.40 8.83 11.28
N GLN A 38 12.80 8.84 10.09
CA GLN A 38 11.37 9.13 9.87
C GLN A 38 10.61 7.89 9.39
N TYR A 39 9.34 7.75 9.77
CA TYR A 39 8.51 6.67 9.24
C TYR A 39 8.17 6.89 7.78
N LEU A 40 8.12 5.83 6.98
CA LEU A 40 7.76 5.93 5.57
C LEU A 40 6.33 6.46 5.37
N LEU A 41 5.40 6.15 6.27
CA LEU A 41 4.01 6.63 6.22
C LEU A 41 3.89 8.16 6.28
N GLU A 42 4.89 8.86 6.83
CA GLU A 42 4.88 10.33 6.91
C GLU A 42 5.05 10.97 5.52
N ASN A 43 5.67 10.24 4.59
CA ASN A 43 6.06 10.77 3.28
C ASN A 43 5.40 10.03 2.10
N TYR A 44 4.91 8.81 2.33
CA TYR A 44 4.38 7.93 1.31
C TYR A 44 3.04 7.33 1.69
N GLU A 45 2.15 7.26 0.71
CA GLU A 45 0.94 6.45 0.75
C GLU A 45 1.26 5.12 0.05
N ILE A 46 1.32 4.03 0.81
CA ILE A 46 1.71 2.71 0.30
C ILE A 46 0.48 1.81 0.21
N THR A 47 0.15 1.42 -1.01
CA THR A 47 -0.95 0.48 -1.30
C THR A 47 -0.37 -0.86 -1.73
N TYR A 48 -0.77 -1.92 -1.02
CA TYR A 48 -0.34 -3.28 -1.32
C TYR A 48 -1.17 -3.87 -2.46
N LEU A 49 -0.49 -4.49 -3.41
CA LEU A 49 -1.11 -5.25 -4.48
C LEU A 49 -0.69 -6.71 -4.37
N SER A 50 -1.58 -7.65 -4.67
CA SER A 50 -1.20 -9.06 -4.74
C SER A 50 -0.38 -9.40 -6.00
N SER A 51 -0.48 -8.57 -7.04
CA SER A 51 0.29 -8.66 -8.29
C SER A 51 0.07 -7.42 -9.16
N GLY A 52 0.83 -7.27 -10.24
CA GLY A 52 0.63 -6.21 -11.23
C GLY A 52 -0.76 -6.20 -11.90
N ARG A 53 -1.50 -7.32 -11.91
CA ARG A 53 -2.89 -7.36 -12.44
C ARG A 53 -3.83 -6.44 -11.66
N GLY A 54 -3.53 -6.14 -10.39
CA GLY A 54 -4.29 -5.18 -9.60
C GLY A 54 -4.39 -3.79 -10.25
N LEU A 55 -3.39 -3.41 -11.05
CA LEU A 55 -3.34 -2.12 -11.75
C LEU A 55 -4.48 -1.94 -12.76
N ILE A 56 -4.97 -3.04 -13.34
CA ILE A 56 -6.06 -3.00 -14.33
C ILE A 56 -7.34 -2.50 -13.65
N ARG A 57 -7.58 -2.93 -12.40
CA ARG A 57 -8.77 -2.54 -11.63
C ARG A 57 -8.71 -1.10 -11.13
N LEU A 58 -7.51 -0.58 -10.84
CA LEU A 58 -7.27 0.81 -10.44
C LEU A 58 -7.45 1.81 -11.60
N GLN A 59 -7.20 1.39 -12.83
CA GLN A 59 -7.40 2.22 -14.02
C GLN A 59 -8.85 2.21 -14.50
N ALA A 60 -9.62 1.21 -14.10
CA ALA A 60 -11.01 1.10 -14.48
C ALA A 60 -11.83 2.06 -13.59
N ASP A 61 -12.33 3.14 -14.18
CA ASP A 61 -13.22 4.11 -13.54
C ASP A 61 -14.62 3.50 -13.42
N LEU A 62 -14.72 2.44 -12.61
CA LEU A 62 -15.94 1.68 -12.41
C LEU A 62 -16.73 2.32 -11.27
N PRO A 63 -17.92 2.90 -11.53
CA PRO A 63 -18.76 3.38 -10.46
C PRO A 63 -19.10 2.21 -9.51
N SER A 64 -19.17 2.50 -8.21
CA SER A 64 -19.67 1.52 -7.25
C SER A 64 -21.07 1.11 -7.67
N LYS A 65 -21.24 -0.15 -8.09
CA LYS A 65 -22.54 -0.68 -8.51
C LYS A 65 -23.46 -1.02 -7.34
N GLU A 66 -22.89 -1.13 -6.14
CA GLU A 66 -23.59 -1.57 -4.93
C GLU A 66 -23.65 -0.46 -3.89
N ASN A 67 -24.69 -0.51 -3.05
CA ASN A 67 -24.83 0.36 -1.89
C ASN A 67 -23.73 0.05 -0.86
N PRO A 68 -23.20 1.06 -0.14
CA PRO A 68 -22.19 0.84 0.89
C PRO A 68 -22.76 -0.02 2.03
N VAL A 69 -21.96 -0.99 2.49
CA VAL A 69 -22.30 -1.84 3.64
C VAL A 69 -21.36 -1.51 4.79
N ILE A 70 -21.93 -1.24 5.97
CA ILE A 70 -21.18 -1.06 7.22
C ILE A 70 -21.37 -2.32 8.05
N VAL A 71 -20.28 -3.02 8.35
CA VAL A 71 -20.26 -4.14 9.29
C VAL A 71 -19.56 -3.67 10.55
N ALA A 72 -20.26 -3.74 11.69
CA ALA A 72 -19.72 -3.38 13.00
C ALA A 72 -19.90 -4.55 13.97
N ASN A 73 -18.84 -4.90 14.68
CA ASN A 73 -18.80 -6.03 15.62
C ASN A 73 -19.40 -7.35 15.05
N PRO A 74 -18.80 -7.95 14.01
CA PRO A 74 -19.35 -9.13 13.33
C PRO A 74 -19.35 -10.41 14.19
N LEU A 75 -18.79 -10.35 15.40
CA LEU A 75 -18.64 -11.46 16.34
C LEU A 75 -19.46 -11.21 17.62
N ALA A 76 -20.49 -10.36 17.58
CA ALA A 76 -21.40 -10.17 18.71
C ALA A 76 -22.23 -11.45 18.95
N ASP A 77 -21.64 -12.36 19.72
CA ASP A 77 -21.97 -13.77 20.03
C ASP A 77 -21.92 -14.78 18.86
#